data_AF-A0A7S0Y3T7-F1
#
_entry.id   AF-A0A7S0Y3T7-F1
#
_cell.length_a   1.000
_cell.length_b   1.000
_cell.length_c   1.000
_cell.angle_alpha   90.00
_cell.angle_beta   90.00
_cell.angle_gamma   90.00
#
_symmetry.space_group_name_H-M   'P 1'
#
loop_
_entity.id
_entity.type
_entity.pdbx_description
1 polymer ?
#
loop_
_entity_poly.entity_id
_entity_poly.type
_entity_poly.pdbx_seq_one_letter_code
_entity_poly.pdbx_strand_id
1 'polypeptide(L)'
;VIFSLLLFPLLLKGLQAPRRVYRHMTIFHQHDPDVDGEWNVWGTVEGKVEQKYLSLESQALDSLQLDLLVGVARECSTLETLCLKNVKLPQVNGAQPQPGLIAVVQALAQGGAWALRSLILDDVLPYPSEEGRLCLSQALGAVIRRAARLETLTLHLEAGFEALVHQPADHYMPIFEALESTVALRELSLHSGIMWRLGGDELQRCLLSNHSLTLLDLSHNFLMGDGIEALAAYIRSSTNIQTLRVDSALWDAPRPLLESARDNHGLRTLDLSNNQLLVVPNTDQDPTAPPPPPPPPPR
;
A
#
# COMPACT_ATOMS: atom_id res chain seq x y z
N VAL A 1 -37.55 -13.47 0.93
CA VAL A 1 -38.34 -12.60 1.84
C VAL A 1 -37.41 -12.15 2.95
N ILE A 2 -37.09 -10.85 2.92
CA ILE A 2 -36.45 -9.99 3.94
C ILE A 2 -35.97 -10.71 5.22
N PHE A 3 -34.65 -10.92 5.32
CA PHE A 3 -33.97 -11.17 6.60
C PHE A 3 -32.76 -10.23 6.70
N SER A 4 -33.05 -8.94 6.59
CA SER A 4 -32.11 -7.84 6.78
C SER A 4 -32.79 -6.83 7.70
N LEU A 5 -32.06 -6.33 8.71
CA LEU A 5 -32.36 -5.16 9.58
C LEU A 5 -32.88 -5.33 11.02
N LEU A 6 -33.11 -6.52 11.60
CA LEU A 6 -33.64 -6.59 13.00
C LEU A 6 -32.67 -7.03 14.10
N LEU A 7 -31.47 -7.54 13.80
CA LEU A 7 -30.54 -8.01 14.84
C LEU A 7 -29.52 -6.96 15.32
N PHE A 8 -29.41 -5.84 14.61
CA PHE A 8 -28.36 -4.84 14.87
C PHE A 8 -28.57 -4.03 16.18
N PRO A 9 -29.81 -3.63 16.56
CA PRO A 9 -30.04 -2.99 17.86
C PRO A 9 -29.98 -3.96 19.05
N LEU A 10 -30.05 -5.27 18.81
CA LEU A 10 -30.03 -6.32 19.85
C LEU A 10 -28.60 -6.74 20.22
N LEU A 11 -27.66 -6.72 19.26
CA LEU A 11 -26.24 -6.99 19.51
C LEU A 11 -25.55 -5.89 20.34
N LEU A 12 -25.99 -4.63 20.20
CA LEU A 12 -25.56 -3.51 21.05
C LEU A 12 -26.17 -3.54 22.47
N LYS A 13 -27.17 -4.39 22.73
CA LYS A 13 -27.89 -4.46 24.03
C LYS A 13 -27.54 -5.67 24.92
N GLY A 14 -26.43 -6.36 24.67
CA GLY A 14 -25.90 -7.32 25.65
C GLY A 14 -26.70 -8.61 25.78
N LEU A 15 -27.04 -9.25 24.66
CA LEU A 15 -27.50 -10.64 24.68
C LEU A 15 -26.28 -11.58 24.67
N GLN A 16 -26.15 -12.35 25.75
CA GLN A 16 -25.17 -13.42 25.95
C GLN A 16 -25.31 -14.47 24.84
N ALA A 17 -24.61 -14.29 23.73
CA ALA A 17 -24.46 -15.32 22.69
C ALA A 17 -23.23 -16.19 23.00
N PRO A 18 -23.29 -17.51 22.74
CA PRO A 18 -22.19 -18.42 23.04
C PRO A 18 -20.94 -18.08 22.22
N ARG A 19 -19.76 -18.20 22.85
CA ARG A 19 -18.42 -17.98 22.27
C ARG A 19 -18.30 -18.60 20.88
N ARG A 20 -18.27 -17.79 19.82
CA ARG A 20 -17.83 -18.20 18.49
C ARG A 20 -16.72 -17.27 18.02
N VAL A 21 -15.48 -17.77 18.10
CA VAL A 21 -14.30 -17.14 17.52
C VAL A 21 -14.23 -17.57 16.06
N TYR A 22 -14.46 -16.65 15.12
CA TYR A 22 -14.34 -16.95 13.70
C TYR A 22 -12.87 -16.75 13.28
N ARG A 23 -12.16 -17.86 13.03
CA ARG A 23 -10.75 -17.82 12.60
C ARG A 23 -10.54 -17.23 11.20
N HIS A 24 -11.59 -17.13 10.40
CA HIS A 24 -11.56 -16.55 9.04
C HIS A 24 -12.97 -15.99 8.74
N MET A 25 -13.10 -14.70 8.40
CA MET A 25 -14.36 -14.11 7.94
C MET A 25 -14.11 -13.40 6.62
N THR A 26 -14.52 -14.06 5.54
CA THR A 26 -14.70 -13.43 4.24
C THR A 26 -16.12 -12.89 4.24
N ILE A 27 -16.28 -11.58 4.17
CA ILE A 27 -17.59 -10.99 4.48
C ILE A 27 -18.61 -11.28 3.36
N PHE A 28 -18.27 -11.38 2.07
CA PHE A 28 -19.17 -11.92 1.03
C PHE A 28 -18.39 -12.44 -0.20
N HIS A 29 -18.78 -13.60 -0.74
CA HIS A 29 -18.27 -14.10 -2.02
C HIS A 29 -19.29 -13.80 -3.14
N GLN A 30 -18.76 -13.40 -4.29
CA GLN A 30 -19.48 -13.07 -5.51
C GLN A 30 -20.43 -14.21 -5.96
N HIS A 31 -21.62 -13.79 -6.42
CA HIS A 31 -22.73 -14.53 -7.02
C HIS A 31 -22.39 -15.91 -7.62
N ASP A 32 -22.81 -16.97 -6.93
CA ASP A 32 -23.14 -18.26 -7.55
C ASP A 32 -24.68 -18.31 -7.64
N PRO A 33 -25.30 -18.39 -8.83
CA PRO A 33 -26.75 -18.43 -8.97
C PRO A 33 -27.39 -19.71 -8.42
N ASP A 34 -26.60 -20.75 -8.12
CA ASP A 34 -27.10 -22.06 -7.68
C ASP A 34 -26.85 -22.37 -6.19
N VAL A 35 -26.25 -21.46 -5.42
CA VAL A 35 -25.99 -21.67 -3.99
C VAL A 35 -26.58 -20.53 -3.16
N ASP A 36 -27.65 -20.83 -2.42
CA ASP A 36 -28.23 -19.97 -1.39
C ASP A 36 -27.14 -19.63 -0.35
N GLY A 37 -26.53 -18.45 -0.52
CA GLY A 37 -25.48 -17.94 0.35
C GLY A 37 -26.00 -17.63 1.75
N GLU A 38 -25.63 -18.46 2.72
CA GLU A 38 -25.84 -18.19 4.14
C GLU A 38 -25.02 -16.97 4.59
N TRP A 39 -25.73 -16.00 5.17
CA TRP A 39 -25.17 -14.89 5.91
C TRP A 39 -24.80 -15.38 7.31
N ASN A 40 -23.64 -15.00 7.85
CA ASN A 40 -23.35 -15.27 9.25
C ASN A 40 -23.02 -14.02 10.07
N VAL A 41 -23.74 -13.97 11.18
CA VAL A 41 -23.99 -12.85 12.10
C VAL A 41 -22.84 -12.68 13.08
N TRP A 42 -22.64 -11.43 13.48
CA TRP A 42 -21.68 -10.97 14.47
C TRP A 42 -21.95 -11.62 15.83
N GLY A 43 -20.89 -12.04 16.51
CA GLY A 43 -20.96 -12.42 17.93
C GLY A 43 -20.08 -11.48 18.75
N THR A 44 -20.64 -10.84 19.77
CA THR A 44 -19.85 -10.14 20.79
C THR A 44 -19.51 -11.14 21.90
N VAL A 45 -18.23 -11.23 22.27
CA VAL A 45 -17.82 -11.96 23.48
C VAL A 45 -17.63 -10.91 24.56
N GLU A 46 -18.52 -10.88 25.56
CA GLU A 46 -18.47 -9.91 26.67
C GLU A 46 -18.42 -8.42 26.22
N GLY A 47 -18.99 -8.11 25.05
CA GLY A 47 -18.96 -6.76 24.47
C GLY A 47 -17.71 -6.43 23.63
N LYS A 48 -16.86 -7.40 23.29
CA LYS A 48 -15.71 -7.24 22.38
C LYS A 48 -15.92 -7.99 21.06
N VAL A 49 -15.61 -7.34 19.95
CA VAL A 49 -15.57 -7.93 18.61
C VAL A 49 -14.22 -8.61 18.42
N GLU A 50 -14.24 -9.92 18.15
CA GLU A 50 -13.05 -10.70 17.82
C GLU A 50 -13.10 -11.16 16.37
N GLN A 51 -12.22 -10.57 15.54
CA GLN A 51 -12.01 -10.96 14.15
C GLN A 51 -10.52 -10.93 13.84
N LYS A 52 -9.98 -11.96 13.18
CA LYS A 52 -8.56 -12.00 12.81
C LYS A 52 -8.30 -11.58 11.36
N TYR A 53 -9.19 -11.96 10.45
CA TYR A 53 -9.04 -11.71 9.02
C TYR A 53 -10.33 -11.11 8.49
N LEU A 54 -10.25 -9.96 7.85
CA LEU A 54 -11.34 -9.33 7.14
C LEU A 54 -10.90 -9.09 5.70
N SER A 55 -11.51 -9.80 4.75
CA SER A 55 -11.30 -9.56 3.32
C SER A 55 -12.61 -9.22 2.61
N LEU A 56 -12.58 -8.15 1.82
CA LEU A 56 -13.62 -7.70 0.92
C LEU A 56 -13.03 -7.59 -0.49
N GLU A 57 -13.55 -8.37 -1.43
CA GLU A 57 -13.06 -8.40 -2.81
C GLU A 57 -14.21 -8.22 -3.81
N SER A 58 -14.04 -7.30 -4.77
CA SER A 58 -15.00 -7.02 -5.86
C SER A 58 -16.41 -6.71 -5.37
N GLN A 59 -16.52 -5.85 -4.36
CA GLN A 59 -17.79 -5.48 -3.70
C GLN A 59 -18.14 -4.01 -3.93
N ALA A 60 -19.43 -3.70 -3.92
CA ALA A 60 -19.93 -2.35 -3.70
C ALA A 60 -20.60 -2.29 -2.34
N LEU A 61 -20.10 -1.43 -1.45
CA LEU A 61 -20.67 -1.23 -0.13
C LEU A 61 -21.73 -0.12 -0.18
N ASP A 62 -22.84 -0.35 0.50
CA ASP A 62 -23.77 0.74 0.87
C ASP A 62 -23.28 1.48 2.14
N SER A 63 -24.01 2.52 2.54
CA SER A 63 -23.63 3.34 3.71
C SER A 63 -23.65 2.54 5.01
N LEU A 64 -24.59 1.60 5.17
CA LEU A 64 -24.69 0.78 6.38
C LEU A 64 -23.52 -0.20 6.47
N GLN A 65 -23.13 -0.81 5.34
CA GLN A 65 -21.98 -1.71 5.25
C GLN A 65 -20.65 -0.98 5.47
N LEU A 66 -20.55 0.28 5.02
CA LEU A 66 -19.40 1.14 5.32
C LEU A 66 -19.32 1.46 6.83
N ASP A 67 -20.43 1.88 7.44
CA ASP A 67 -20.47 2.17 8.89
C ASP A 67 -20.09 0.94 9.72
N LEU A 68 -20.52 -0.23 9.25
CA LEU A 68 -20.18 -1.51 9.84
C LEU A 68 -18.67 -1.79 9.76
N LEU A 69 -18.07 -1.62 8.59
CA LEU A 69 -16.63 -1.78 8.36
C LEU A 69 -15.82 -0.82 9.25
N VAL A 70 -16.27 0.44 9.37
CA VAL A 70 -15.67 1.44 10.26
C VAL A 70 -15.78 1.01 11.73
N GLY A 71 -16.91 0.43 12.14
CA GLY A 71 -17.09 -0.15 13.47
C GLY A 71 -16.11 -1.29 13.75
N VAL A 72 -15.95 -2.24 12.82
CA VAL A 72 -14.95 -3.33 12.94
C VAL A 72 -13.55 -2.75 13.05
N ALA A 73 -13.18 -1.83 12.16
CA ALA A 73 -11.86 -1.21 12.15
C ALA A 73 -11.54 -0.49 13.47
N ARG A 74 -12.54 0.08 14.14
CA ARG A 74 -12.36 0.79 15.41
C ARG A 74 -12.30 -0.15 16.61
N GLU A 75 -13.20 -1.13 16.68
CA GLU A 75 -13.45 -1.91 17.90
C GLU A 75 -12.78 -3.30 17.88
N CYS A 76 -12.47 -3.83 16.68
CA CYS A 76 -11.86 -5.14 16.56
C CYS A 76 -10.38 -5.09 16.88
N SER A 77 -10.11 -5.33 18.16
CA SER A 77 -8.76 -5.33 18.68
C SER A 77 -7.93 -6.49 18.09
N THR A 78 -8.51 -7.65 17.80
CA THR A 78 -7.79 -8.83 17.34
C THR A 78 -7.49 -8.88 15.83
N LEU A 79 -7.77 -7.81 15.08
CA LEU A 79 -7.68 -7.82 13.62
C LEU A 79 -6.22 -7.91 13.16
N GLU A 80 -5.84 -9.06 12.60
CA GLU A 80 -4.50 -9.32 12.07
C GLU A 80 -4.39 -9.01 10.58
N THR A 81 -5.48 -9.08 9.83
CA THR A 81 -5.49 -8.79 8.39
C THR A 81 -6.73 -8.02 7.99
N LEU A 82 -6.52 -6.87 7.34
CA LEU A 82 -7.55 -6.16 6.59
C LEU A 82 -7.16 -6.15 5.11
N CYS A 83 -8.06 -6.63 4.27
CA CYS A 83 -7.89 -6.71 2.82
C CYS A 83 -9.13 -6.13 2.14
N LEU A 84 -8.95 -5.03 1.41
CA LEU A 84 -9.97 -4.40 0.60
C LEU A 84 -9.45 -4.37 -0.84
N LYS A 85 -10.01 -5.20 -1.72
CA LYS A 85 -9.62 -5.26 -3.14
C LYS A 85 -10.79 -4.97 -4.06
N ASN A 86 -10.65 -4.04 -5.00
CA ASN A 86 -11.73 -3.69 -5.94
C ASN A 86 -13.05 -3.40 -5.19
N VAL A 87 -12.95 -2.60 -4.13
CA VAL A 87 -14.09 -2.27 -3.26
C VAL A 87 -14.60 -0.88 -3.62
N LYS A 88 -15.87 -0.77 -3.99
CA LYS A 88 -16.56 0.51 -4.24
C LYS A 88 -17.27 0.95 -2.98
N LEU A 89 -16.79 2.03 -2.39
CA LEU A 89 -17.37 2.69 -1.23
C LEU A 89 -18.39 3.75 -1.70
N PRO A 90 -19.44 4.01 -0.91
CA PRO A 90 -20.46 4.97 -1.29
C PRO A 90 -19.88 6.40 -1.32
N GLN A 91 -20.26 7.19 -2.33
CA GLN A 91 -19.99 8.63 -2.35
C GLN A 91 -20.97 9.34 -1.42
N VAL A 92 -20.46 10.16 -0.49
CA VAL A 92 -21.32 10.95 0.40
C VAL A 92 -21.25 12.43 -0.02
N ASN A 93 -22.39 12.98 -0.44
CA ASN A 93 -22.51 14.39 -0.81
C ASN A 93 -22.64 15.27 0.45
N GLY A 94 -21.66 16.13 0.74
CA GLY A 94 -21.82 17.26 1.67
C GLY A 94 -20.68 17.50 2.67
N ALA A 95 -19.73 18.37 2.29
CA ALA A 95 -19.00 19.33 3.13
C ALA A 95 -18.34 18.88 4.46
N GLN A 96 -17.58 17.77 4.47
CA GLN A 96 -16.42 17.47 5.35
C GLN A 96 -15.65 16.31 4.67
N PRO A 97 -14.33 16.09 4.90
CA PRO A 97 -13.63 15.01 4.21
C PRO A 97 -14.12 13.64 4.70
N GLN A 98 -14.97 12.99 3.93
CA GLN A 98 -15.35 11.59 4.12
C GLN A 98 -15.43 10.85 2.76
N PRO A 99 -14.29 10.49 2.15
CA PRO A 99 -14.25 9.38 1.21
C PRO A 99 -14.15 8.11 2.06
N GLY A 100 -15.11 7.17 1.97
CA GLY A 100 -15.29 6.09 2.95
C GLY A 100 -14.02 5.34 3.39
N LEU A 101 -13.01 5.25 2.52
CA LEU A 101 -11.71 4.65 2.83
C LEU A 101 -10.99 5.37 3.98
N ILE A 102 -11.02 6.71 4.01
CA ILE A 102 -10.38 7.51 5.07
C ILE A 102 -11.01 7.19 6.42
N ALA A 103 -12.34 7.07 6.51
CA ALA A 103 -12.99 6.68 7.77
C ALA A 103 -12.54 5.31 8.26
N VAL A 104 -12.44 4.33 7.36
CA VAL A 104 -11.98 2.98 7.70
C VAL A 104 -10.55 3.03 8.23
N VAL A 105 -9.65 3.74 7.54
CA VAL A 105 -8.24 3.85 7.97
C VAL A 105 -8.09 4.64 9.26
N GLN A 106 -8.84 5.73 9.44
CA GLN A 106 -8.84 6.50 10.70
C GLN A 106 -9.37 5.65 11.87
N ALA A 107 -10.40 4.84 11.64
CA ALA A 107 -10.91 3.92 12.64
C ALA A 107 -9.87 2.87 13.05
N LEU A 108 -9.14 2.30 12.08
CA LEU A 108 -8.01 1.41 12.37
C LEU A 108 -6.96 2.10 13.25
N ALA A 109 -6.59 3.34 12.90
CA ALA A 109 -5.61 4.11 13.67
C ALA A 109 -6.09 4.35 15.11
N GLN A 110 -7.39 4.54 15.34
CA GLN A 110 -7.92 4.80 16.68
C GLN A 110 -7.91 3.56 17.60
N GLY A 111 -8.12 2.35 17.07
CA GLY A 111 -8.29 1.16 17.93
C GLY A 111 -7.89 -0.19 17.34
N GLY A 112 -8.11 -0.46 16.06
CA GLY A 112 -7.91 -1.80 15.47
C GLY A 112 -6.49 -2.14 15.00
N ALA A 113 -5.58 -1.17 14.90
CA ALA A 113 -4.27 -1.38 14.24
C ALA A 113 -3.25 -2.23 15.03
N TRP A 114 -3.42 -2.48 16.32
CA TRP A 114 -2.34 -3.05 17.15
C TRP A 114 -2.03 -4.52 16.87
N ALA A 115 -3.04 -5.30 16.44
CA ALA A 115 -2.87 -6.70 16.06
C ALA A 115 -2.51 -6.85 14.58
N LEU A 116 -2.60 -5.76 13.80
CA LEU A 116 -2.53 -5.78 12.36
C LEU A 116 -1.14 -6.23 11.89
N ARG A 117 -1.14 -7.31 11.10
CA ARG A 117 0.01 -7.87 10.40
C ARG A 117 -0.03 -7.59 8.91
N SER A 118 -1.23 -7.49 8.34
CA SER A 118 -1.40 -7.25 6.90
C SER A 118 -2.47 -6.19 6.67
N LEU A 119 -2.09 -5.14 5.94
CA LEU A 119 -3.01 -4.13 5.43
C LEU A 119 -2.91 -4.10 3.90
N ILE A 120 -3.99 -4.47 3.24
CA ILE A 120 -4.08 -4.50 1.77
C ILE A 120 -5.23 -3.60 1.35
N LEU A 121 -4.90 -2.51 0.66
CA LEU A 121 -5.83 -1.59 0.04
C LEU A 121 -5.50 -1.54 -1.45
N ASP A 122 -6.33 -2.17 -2.26
CA ASP A 122 -6.08 -2.37 -3.68
C ASP A 122 -7.33 -1.98 -4.47
N ASP A 123 -7.25 -0.98 -5.35
CA ASP A 123 -8.39 -0.51 -6.17
C ASP A 123 -9.65 -0.23 -5.32
N VAL A 124 -9.48 0.56 -4.25
CA VAL A 124 -10.60 0.96 -3.39
C VAL A 124 -11.15 2.31 -3.86
N LEU A 125 -12.35 2.27 -4.44
CA LEU A 125 -13.03 3.38 -5.08
C LEU A 125 -14.08 4.01 -4.16
N PRO A 126 -14.49 5.27 -4.39
CA PRO A 126 -13.86 6.24 -5.29
C PRO A 126 -12.51 6.72 -4.74
N TYR A 127 -11.62 7.12 -5.64
CA TYR A 127 -10.36 7.73 -5.24
C TYR A 127 -10.59 9.06 -4.51
N PRO A 128 -9.81 9.32 -3.44
CA PRO A 128 -9.94 10.56 -2.71
C PRO A 128 -9.57 11.78 -3.58
N SER A 129 -10.19 12.92 -3.28
CA SER A 129 -9.75 14.22 -3.81
C SER A 129 -8.31 14.51 -3.41
N GLU A 130 -7.73 15.60 -3.94
CA GLU A 130 -6.38 16.02 -3.56
C GLU A 130 -6.19 16.18 -2.05
N GLU A 131 -7.07 16.94 -1.40
CA GLU A 131 -7.09 17.08 0.06
C GLU A 131 -7.31 15.73 0.76
N GLY A 132 -8.17 14.87 0.18
CA GLY A 132 -8.41 13.53 0.68
C GLY A 132 -7.17 12.62 0.64
N ARG A 133 -6.30 12.78 -0.36
CA ARG A 133 -5.04 11.99 -0.45
C ARG A 133 -4.12 12.30 0.72
N LEU A 134 -3.95 13.57 1.07
CA LEU A 134 -3.16 13.96 2.24
C LEU A 134 -3.78 13.43 3.53
N CYS A 135 -5.10 13.56 3.71
CA CYS A 135 -5.80 13.00 4.87
C CYS A 135 -5.69 11.48 4.97
N LEU A 136 -5.78 10.77 3.84
CA LEU A 136 -5.61 9.31 3.77
C LEU A 136 -4.17 8.93 4.14
N SER A 137 -3.18 9.63 3.57
CA SER A 137 -1.76 9.44 3.86
C SER A 137 -1.45 9.65 5.34
N GLN A 138 -1.97 10.71 5.96
CA GLN A 138 -1.84 10.95 7.40
C GLN A 138 -2.46 9.82 8.24
N ALA A 139 -3.65 9.36 7.85
CA ALA A 139 -4.33 8.25 8.54
C ALA A 139 -3.55 6.93 8.38
N LEU A 140 -3.04 6.64 7.18
CA LEU A 140 -2.20 5.47 6.93
C LEU A 140 -0.90 5.54 7.74
N GLY A 141 -0.23 6.68 7.76
CA GLY A 141 0.96 6.87 8.61
C GLY A 141 0.66 6.63 10.10
N ALA A 142 -0.52 7.04 10.57
CA ALA A 142 -0.96 6.75 11.94
C ALA A 142 -1.21 5.25 12.18
N VAL A 143 -1.79 4.53 11.21
CA VAL A 143 -1.94 3.07 11.28
C VAL A 143 -0.57 2.39 11.32
N ILE A 144 0.32 2.74 10.40
CA ILE A 144 1.67 2.15 10.25
C ILE A 144 2.47 2.31 11.55
N ARG A 145 2.50 3.51 12.14
CA ARG A 145 3.19 3.77 13.41
C ARG A 145 2.66 2.96 14.60
N ARG A 146 1.39 2.55 14.55
CA ARG A 146 0.72 1.81 15.64
C ARG A 146 0.74 0.29 15.42
N ALA A 147 0.81 -0.14 14.18
CA ALA A 147 0.87 -1.54 13.80
C ALA A 147 2.30 -2.08 13.95
N ALA A 148 2.77 -2.24 15.19
CA ALA A 148 4.12 -2.72 15.50
C ALA A 148 4.43 -4.14 14.95
N ARG A 149 3.39 -4.87 14.50
CA ARG A 149 3.47 -6.21 13.92
C ARG A 149 3.17 -6.23 12.42
N LEU A 150 3.09 -5.08 11.77
CA LEU A 150 2.81 -4.99 10.34
C LEU A 150 3.95 -5.64 9.54
N GLU A 151 3.62 -6.73 8.88
CA GLU A 151 4.53 -7.54 8.04
C GLU A 151 4.27 -7.30 6.56
N THR A 152 3.02 -7.03 6.17
CA THR A 152 2.61 -6.78 4.79
C THR A 152 1.83 -5.48 4.69
N LEU A 153 2.28 -4.58 3.81
CA LEU A 153 1.59 -3.36 3.44
C LEU A 153 1.43 -3.30 1.92
N THR A 154 0.20 -3.23 1.45
CA THR A 154 -0.12 -3.05 0.03
C THR A 154 -1.05 -1.86 -0.12
N LEU A 155 -0.60 -0.86 -0.88
CA LEU A 155 -1.33 0.36 -1.16
C LEU A 155 -1.32 0.61 -2.67
N HIS A 156 -2.38 0.20 -3.34
CA HIS A 156 -2.62 0.52 -4.75
C HIS A 156 -3.76 1.55 -4.80
N LEU A 157 -3.36 2.81 -4.68
CA LEU A 157 -4.28 3.95 -4.63
C LEU A 157 -4.11 4.71 -5.94
N GLU A 158 -4.92 4.40 -6.96
CA GLU A 158 -4.77 5.03 -8.28
C GLU A 158 -4.96 6.56 -8.18
N ALA A 159 -3.91 7.29 -8.51
CA ALA A 159 -4.02 8.69 -8.85
C ALA A 159 -4.29 8.78 -10.36
N GLY A 160 -5.47 9.23 -10.76
CA GLY A 160 -5.75 9.53 -12.16
C GLY A 160 -4.63 10.41 -12.74
N PHE A 161 -4.15 10.05 -13.94
CA PHE A 161 -2.96 10.63 -14.58
C PHE A 161 -2.99 12.18 -14.62
N GLU A 162 -4.17 12.77 -14.82
CA GLU A 162 -4.39 14.22 -14.84
C GLU A 162 -4.09 14.91 -13.51
N ALA A 163 -4.21 14.21 -12.39
CA ALA A 163 -3.93 14.78 -11.08
C ALA A 163 -2.43 14.98 -10.85
N LEU A 164 -1.54 14.21 -11.50
CA LEU A 164 -0.12 14.15 -11.13
C LEU A 164 0.67 15.39 -11.59
N VAL A 165 0.30 16.01 -12.71
CA VAL A 165 1.08 17.11 -13.34
C VAL A 165 1.18 18.38 -12.49
N HIS A 166 0.22 18.64 -11.59
CA HIS A 166 0.14 19.88 -10.81
C HIS A 166 0.27 19.69 -9.29
N GLN A 167 0.58 18.49 -8.80
CA GLN A 167 0.57 18.20 -7.37
C GLN A 167 1.88 18.57 -6.65
N PRO A 168 1.79 19.03 -5.38
CA PRO A 168 2.94 19.11 -4.50
C PRO A 168 3.48 17.70 -4.18
N ALA A 169 4.80 17.61 -4.02
CA ALA A 169 5.55 16.35 -3.83
C ALA A 169 5.17 15.58 -2.54
N ASP A 170 4.49 16.23 -1.59
CA ASP A 170 4.50 15.81 -0.18
C ASP A 170 3.23 15.07 0.27
N HIS A 171 2.25 14.84 -0.60
CA HIS A 171 0.96 14.24 -0.18
C HIS A 171 1.11 12.87 0.49
N TYR A 172 2.08 12.07 0.05
CA TYR A 172 2.34 10.74 0.61
C TYR A 172 3.44 10.73 1.68
N MET A 173 4.06 11.87 1.99
CA MET A 173 5.15 12.00 2.97
C MET A 173 4.84 11.34 4.33
N PRO A 174 3.64 11.51 4.93
CA PRO A 174 3.30 10.84 6.19
C PRO A 174 3.42 9.31 6.19
N ILE A 175 3.28 8.64 5.03
CA ILE A 175 3.48 7.20 4.89
C ILE A 175 4.97 6.87 4.98
N PHE A 176 5.83 7.59 4.27
CA PHE A 176 7.29 7.36 4.27
C PHE A 176 7.90 7.63 5.64
N GLU A 177 7.53 8.74 6.28
CA GLU A 177 7.93 9.03 7.67
C GLU A 177 7.51 7.93 8.65
N ALA A 178 6.34 7.32 8.44
CA ALA A 178 5.88 6.22 9.27
C ALA A 178 6.68 4.94 9.03
N LEU A 179 6.96 4.63 7.77
CA LEU A 179 7.74 3.47 7.35
C LEU A 179 9.19 3.53 7.85
N GLU A 180 9.76 4.72 8.06
CA GLU A 180 11.11 4.85 8.67
C GLU A 180 11.20 4.19 10.06
N SER A 181 10.08 4.08 10.77
CA SER A 181 10.01 3.48 12.11
C SER A 181 9.57 2.01 12.13
N THR A 182 9.20 1.43 10.98
CA THR A 182 8.75 0.04 10.92
C THR A 182 9.92 -0.92 10.90
N VAL A 183 9.89 -1.93 11.77
CA VAL A 183 10.96 -2.95 11.85
C VAL A 183 10.48 -4.35 11.44
N ALA A 184 9.17 -4.58 11.40
CA ALA A 184 8.58 -5.89 11.12
C ALA A 184 8.20 -6.10 9.64
N LEU A 185 8.28 -5.06 8.81
CA LEU A 185 7.75 -5.07 7.45
C LEU A 185 8.60 -5.97 6.54
N ARG A 186 7.97 -6.99 5.96
CA ARG A 186 8.59 -7.95 5.03
C ARG A 186 8.19 -7.70 3.58
N GLU A 187 6.98 -7.22 3.38
CA GLU A 187 6.40 -7.00 2.07
C GLU A 187 5.83 -5.58 1.99
N LEU A 188 6.35 -4.79 1.05
CA LEU A 188 5.86 -3.46 0.75
C LEU A 188 5.49 -3.38 -0.72
N SER A 189 4.23 -3.10 -1.01
CA SER A 189 3.75 -2.76 -2.34
C SER A 189 3.12 -1.37 -2.33
N LEU A 190 3.69 -0.46 -3.11
CA LEU A 190 3.19 0.90 -3.33
C LEU A 190 3.00 1.09 -4.83
N HIS A 191 1.77 1.32 -5.28
CA HIS A 191 1.42 1.41 -6.70
C HIS A 191 0.75 2.72 -7.08
N SER A 192 0.71 2.98 -8.39
CA SER A 192 -0.19 3.94 -9.03
C SER A 192 0.04 5.41 -8.67
N GLY A 193 1.30 5.85 -8.73
CA GLY A 193 1.66 7.27 -8.61
C GLY A 193 1.86 7.77 -7.18
N ILE A 194 1.84 6.88 -6.18
CA ILE A 194 2.26 7.21 -4.81
C ILE A 194 3.66 7.80 -4.80
N MET A 195 4.54 7.30 -5.66
CA MET A 195 5.95 7.73 -5.79
C MET A 195 6.14 9.00 -6.64
N TRP A 196 5.08 9.64 -7.12
CA TRP A 196 5.21 10.83 -7.96
C TRP A 196 5.85 11.99 -7.20
N ARG A 197 7.01 12.46 -7.67
CA ARG A 197 7.77 13.59 -7.09
C ARG A 197 8.26 13.41 -5.65
N LEU A 198 8.14 12.23 -5.05
CA LEU A 198 8.91 11.95 -3.83
C LEU A 198 10.39 12.15 -4.13
N GLY A 199 11.06 12.94 -3.30
CA GLY A 199 12.49 13.08 -3.40
C GLY A 199 13.17 11.73 -3.23
N GLY A 200 14.25 11.51 -3.98
CA GLY A 200 15.07 10.31 -3.80
C GLY A 200 15.52 10.15 -2.35
N ASP A 201 15.76 11.26 -1.65
CA ASP A 201 16.18 11.30 -0.24
C ASP A 201 15.16 10.64 0.71
N GLU A 202 13.86 10.91 0.54
CA GLU A 202 12.80 10.31 1.35
C GLU A 202 12.70 8.81 1.13
N LEU A 203 12.67 8.39 -0.15
CA LEU A 203 12.62 6.98 -0.50
C LEU A 203 13.86 6.26 0.06
N GLN A 204 15.03 6.88 -0.06
CA GLN A 204 16.28 6.35 0.45
C GLN A 204 16.24 6.19 1.97
N ARG A 205 15.82 7.22 2.72
CA ARG A 205 15.71 7.15 4.18
C ARG A 205 14.74 6.06 4.64
N CYS A 206 13.57 5.99 4.00
CA CYS A 206 12.57 4.97 4.27
C CYS A 206 13.09 3.55 3.99
N LEU A 207 13.70 3.31 2.82
CA LEU A 207 14.18 1.98 2.47
C LEU A 207 15.40 1.55 3.29
N LEU A 208 16.36 2.45 3.53
CA LEU A 208 17.58 2.12 4.28
C LEU A 208 17.35 1.92 5.77
N SER A 209 16.27 2.44 6.34
CA SER A 209 15.86 2.14 7.73
C SER A 209 15.17 0.78 7.86
N ASN A 210 14.63 0.24 6.76
CA ASN A 210 13.94 -1.04 6.73
C ASN A 210 14.88 -2.19 6.32
N HIS A 211 15.34 -2.95 7.32
CA HIS A 211 16.25 -4.09 7.08
C HIS A 211 15.53 -5.44 6.94
N SER A 212 14.22 -5.53 7.16
CA SER A 212 13.45 -6.79 7.16
C SER A 212 12.71 -7.10 5.86
N LEU A 213 12.69 -6.16 4.91
CA LEU A 213 12.01 -6.32 3.62
C LEU A 213 12.62 -7.45 2.79
N THR A 214 11.75 -8.36 2.36
CA THR A 214 12.05 -9.46 1.42
C THR A 214 11.39 -9.25 0.06
N LEU A 215 10.32 -8.47 0.00
CA LEU A 215 9.62 -8.07 -1.23
C LEU A 215 9.37 -6.56 -1.24
N LEU A 216 9.80 -5.92 -2.32
CA LEU A 216 9.49 -4.53 -2.62
C LEU A 216 8.86 -4.44 -4.01
N ASP A 217 7.65 -3.91 -4.08
CA ASP A 217 6.92 -3.67 -5.32
C ASP A 217 6.61 -2.18 -5.44
N LEU A 218 7.26 -1.54 -6.40
CA LEU A 218 7.08 -0.13 -6.76
C LEU A 218 6.55 0.00 -8.19
N SER A 219 5.85 -1.01 -8.69
CA SER A 219 5.36 -1.00 -10.07
C SER A 219 4.29 0.09 -10.30
N HIS A 220 4.09 0.49 -11.55
CA HIS A 220 3.19 1.56 -11.96
C HIS A 220 3.42 2.90 -11.23
N ASN A 221 4.69 3.27 -11.06
CA ASN A 221 5.12 4.53 -10.46
C ASN A 221 5.92 5.40 -11.46
N PHE A 222 6.45 6.53 -10.99
CA PHE A 222 7.21 7.48 -11.80
C PHE A 222 8.57 7.78 -11.17
N LEU A 223 9.43 6.76 -11.08
CA LEU A 223 10.79 6.89 -10.56
C LEU A 223 11.70 7.55 -11.61
N MET A 224 12.32 8.67 -11.23
CA MET A 224 13.33 9.41 -12.01
C MET A 224 14.68 9.38 -11.29
N GLY A 225 15.75 9.91 -11.91
CA GLY A 225 17.15 9.93 -11.43
C GLY A 225 17.36 9.67 -9.94
N ASP A 226 16.99 10.61 -9.07
CA ASP A 226 17.22 10.50 -7.63
C ASP A 226 16.47 9.32 -6.97
N GLY A 227 15.24 9.03 -7.41
CA GLY A 227 14.47 7.87 -6.95
C GLY A 227 15.07 6.53 -7.42
N ILE A 228 15.66 6.50 -8.62
CA ILE A 228 16.38 5.33 -9.13
C ILE A 228 17.68 5.12 -8.35
N GLU A 229 18.43 6.20 -8.05
CA GLU A 229 19.64 6.14 -7.23
C GLU A 229 19.36 5.69 -5.79
N ALA A 230 18.28 6.20 -5.19
CA ALA A 230 17.81 5.77 -3.87
C ALA A 230 17.51 4.27 -3.82
N LEU A 231 16.77 3.78 -4.84
CA LEU A 231 16.46 2.36 -4.97
C LEU A 231 17.73 1.54 -5.20
N ALA A 232 18.65 2.01 -6.05
CA ALA A 232 19.93 1.37 -6.30
C ALA A 232 20.78 1.24 -5.02
N ALA A 233 20.87 2.30 -4.22
CA ALA A 233 21.57 2.31 -2.94
C ALA A 233 20.96 1.31 -1.94
N TYR A 234 19.63 1.23 -1.88
CA TYR A 234 18.93 0.23 -1.08
C TYR A 234 19.25 -1.19 -1.54
N ILE A 235 19.12 -1.48 -2.85
CA ILE A 235 19.42 -2.81 -3.39
C ILE A 235 20.89 -3.16 -3.14
N ARG A 236 21.83 -2.25 -3.29
CA ARG A 236 23.26 -2.53 -3.03
C ARG A 236 23.55 -2.92 -1.58
N SER A 237 22.85 -2.32 -0.62
CA SER A 237 23.08 -2.53 0.81
C SER A 237 22.21 -3.63 1.44
N SER A 238 21.06 -3.92 0.84
CA SER A 238 20.11 -4.91 1.36
C SER A 238 20.60 -6.33 1.15
N THR A 239 20.65 -7.10 2.24
CA THR A 239 20.98 -8.54 2.22
C THR A 239 19.76 -9.45 2.30
N ASN A 240 18.58 -8.88 2.61
CA ASN A 240 17.33 -9.62 2.82
C ASN A 240 16.36 -9.55 1.64
N ILE A 241 16.49 -8.54 0.77
CA ILE A 241 15.61 -8.39 -0.38
C ILE A 241 15.76 -9.59 -1.33
N GLN A 242 14.63 -10.19 -1.70
CA GLN A 242 14.57 -11.35 -2.60
C GLN A 242 13.80 -11.03 -3.87
N THR A 243 12.79 -10.16 -3.79
CA THR A 243 11.97 -9.75 -4.93
C THR A 243 11.92 -8.24 -5.03
N LEU A 244 12.34 -7.70 -6.17
CA LEU A 244 12.11 -6.32 -6.56
C LEU A 244 11.21 -6.31 -7.80
N ARG A 245 10.10 -5.57 -7.74
CA ARG A 245 9.26 -5.28 -8.90
C ARG A 245 9.19 -3.78 -9.12
N VAL A 246 9.49 -3.38 -10.35
CA VAL A 246 9.45 -2.00 -10.83
C VAL A 246 8.84 -1.98 -12.23
N ASP A 247 7.79 -2.78 -12.46
CA ASP A 247 7.10 -2.80 -13.75
C ASP A 247 6.51 -1.42 -14.06
N SER A 248 6.72 -0.91 -15.29
CA SER A 248 6.18 0.38 -15.73
C SER A 248 6.44 1.53 -14.73
N ALA A 249 7.64 1.55 -14.13
CA ALA A 249 7.96 2.44 -13.01
C ALA A 249 9.16 3.38 -13.28
N LEU A 250 10.03 3.03 -14.23
CA LEU A 250 11.31 3.69 -14.49
C LEU A 250 11.17 4.68 -15.64
N TRP A 251 11.34 5.96 -15.34
CA TRP A 251 11.20 7.09 -16.27
C TRP A 251 12.53 7.80 -16.57
N ASP A 252 13.65 7.23 -16.10
CA ASP A 252 15.01 7.69 -16.35
C ASP A 252 15.95 6.47 -16.48
N ALA A 253 17.22 6.70 -16.82
CA ALA A 253 18.20 5.66 -17.10
C ALA A 253 18.38 4.72 -15.89
N PRO A 254 18.07 3.41 -16.03
CA PRO A 254 18.07 2.48 -14.90
C PRO A 254 19.45 1.92 -14.56
N ARG A 255 20.53 2.50 -15.11
CA ARG A 255 21.90 1.99 -14.97
C ARG A 255 22.30 1.76 -13.50
N PRO A 256 22.08 2.70 -12.56
CA PRO A 256 22.47 2.50 -11.16
C PRO A 256 21.75 1.30 -10.52
N LEU A 257 20.47 1.11 -10.85
CA LEU A 257 19.65 0.00 -10.37
C LEU A 257 20.15 -1.33 -10.92
N LEU A 258 20.43 -1.41 -12.23
CA LEU A 258 20.92 -2.62 -12.89
C LEU A 258 22.31 -3.04 -12.37
N GLU A 259 23.22 -2.08 -12.17
CA GLU A 259 24.53 -2.35 -11.57
C GLU A 259 24.40 -2.86 -10.14
N SER A 260 23.55 -2.22 -9.34
CA SER A 260 23.33 -2.64 -7.95
C SER A 260 22.64 -4.01 -7.85
N ALA A 261 21.71 -4.31 -8.75
CA ALA A 261 21.04 -5.60 -8.83
C ALA A 261 21.99 -6.73 -9.28
N ARG A 262 22.94 -6.44 -10.19
CA ARG A 262 23.98 -7.39 -10.60
C ARG A 262 24.87 -7.79 -9.42
N ASP A 263 25.20 -6.84 -8.57
CA ASP A 263 26.12 -7.03 -7.45
C ASP A 263 25.40 -7.56 -6.18
N ASN A 264 24.05 -7.55 -6.16
CA ASN A 264 23.26 -8.08 -5.05
C ASN A 264 23.15 -9.62 -5.12
N HIS A 265 23.45 -10.31 -4.03
CA HIS A 265 23.42 -11.78 -3.93
C HIS A 265 22.15 -12.36 -3.26
N GLY A 266 21.32 -11.51 -2.66
CA GLY A 266 20.04 -11.88 -2.04
C GLY A 266 18.88 -11.89 -3.03
N LEU A 267 18.93 -11.00 -4.03
CA LEU A 267 17.88 -10.80 -5.03
C LEU A 267 17.73 -12.04 -5.91
N ARG A 268 16.50 -12.56 -5.97
CA ARG A 268 16.11 -13.75 -6.75
C ARG A 268 15.21 -13.42 -7.92
N THR A 269 14.37 -12.39 -7.75
CA THR A 269 13.40 -11.95 -8.73
C THR A 269 13.56 -10.45 -8.95
N LEU A 270 13.76 -10.06 -10.20
CA LEU A 270 13.78 -8.67 -10.65
C LEU A 270 12.80 -8.53 -11.81
N ASP A 271 11.69 -7.83 -11.58
CA ASP A 271 10.72 -7.51 -12.61
C ASP A 271 10.92 -6.09 -13.12
N LEU A 272 11.35 -5.98 -14.39
CA LEU A 272 11.60 -4.74 -15.11
C LEU A 272 10.64 -4.57 -16.30
N SER A 273 9.54 -5.31 -16.31
CA SER A 273 8.57 -5.30 -17.41
C SER A 273 8.08 -3.88 -17.71
N ASN A 274 7.73 -3.64 -18.98
CA ASN A 274 7.16 -2.37 -19.44
C ASN A 274 7.98 -1.09 -19.15
N ASN A 275 9.28 -1.20 -18.85
CA ASN A 275 10.19 -0.06 -18.73
C ASN A 275 10.98 0.21 -20.02
N GLN A 276 11.35 1.46 -20.24
CA GLN A 276 12.27 1.84 -21.31
C GLN A 276 13.73 1.63 -20.89
N LEU A 277 14.23 0.41 -21.04
CA LEU A 277 15.58 0.02 -20.62
C LEU A 277 16.69 0.46 -21.59
N LEU A 278 16.47 1.48 -22.43
CA LEU A 278 17.43 1.89 -23.45
C LEU A 278 18.76 2.30 -22.80
N VAL A 279 19.72 1.38 -22.80
CA VAL A 279 21.13 1.67 -22.64
C VAL A 279 21.53 2.38 -23.92
N VAL A 280 21.71 3.69 -23.88
CA VAL A 280 22.42 4.38 -24.95
C VAL A 280 23.78 3.68 -25.03
N PRO A 281 24.11 2.98 -26.13
CA PRO A 281 25.45 2.46 -26.30
C PRO A 281 26.39 3.66 -26.17
N ASN A 282 27.52 3.51 -25.48
CA ASN A 282 28.56 4.54 -25.47
C ASN A 282 28.79 5.03 -26.90
N THR A 283 28.27 6.20 -27.26
CA THR A 283 28.56 6.86 -28.53
C THR A 283 29.96 7.47 -28.53
N ASP A 284 30.73 7.26 -27.46
CA ASP A 284 32.12 7.70 -27.34
C ASP A 284 33.15 6.69 -27.88
N GLN A 285 32.72 5.63 -28.55
CA GLN A 285 33.61 4.81 -29.38
C GLN A 285 33.04 4.66 -30.78
N ASP A 286 33.12 5.74 -31.55
CA ASP A 286 33.32 5.60 -32.98
C ASP A 286 34.68 4.91 -33.19
N PRO A 287 34.74 3.67 -33.71
CA PRO A 287 35.99 2.96 -33.94
C PRO A 287 36.87 3.64 -35.03
N THR A 288 36.37 4.71 -35.66
CA THR A 288 37.09 5.52 -36.65
C THR A 288 37.54 6.89 -36.15
N ALA A 289 37.21 7.29 -34.92
CA ALA A 289 37.61 8.58 -34.38
C ALA A 289 39.11 8.59 -34.00
N PRO A 290 39.91 9.58 -34.48
CA PRO A 290 41.32 9.66 -34.13
C PRO A 290 41.51 9.95 -32.64
N PRO A 291 42.58 9.43 -32.02
CA PRO A 291 42.82 9.60 -30.58
C PRO A 291 42.93 11.10 -30.21
N PRO A 292 42.44 11.51 -29.03
CA PRO A 292 42.50 12.91 -28.61
C PRO A 292 43.95 13.40 -28.52
N PRO A 293 44.22 14.67 -28.88
CA PRO A 293 45.58 15.21 -28.87
C PRO A 293 46.15 15.21 -27.44
N PRO A 294 47.46 14.96 -27.27
CA PRO A 294 48.09 14.92 -25.96
C PRO A 294 47.96 16.27 -25.25
N PRO A 295 47.82 16.28 -23.90
CA PRO A 295 47.67 17.50 -23.14
C PRO A 295 48.89 18.42 -23.33
N PRO A 296 48.69 19.75 -23.35
CA PRO A 296 49.78 20.69 -23.51
C PRO A 296 50.78 20.56 -22.33
N PRO A 297 52.09 20.75 -22.58
CA PRO A 297 53.10 20.62 -21.54
C PRO A 297 52.84 21.65 -20.43
N PRO A 298 53.07 21.26 -19.16
CA PRO A 298 52.79 22.13 -18.01
C PRO A 298 53.63 23.41 -18.11
N ARG A 299 52.97 24.56 -17.84
CA ARG A 299 53.61 25.86 -17.67
C ARG A 299 54.26 25.99 -16.30
#